data_AF-A0A7W8FQ45-F1
#
_entry.id   AF-A0A7W8FQ45-F1
#
_cell.length_a   1.000
_cell.length_b   1.000
_cell.length_c   1.000
_cell.angle_alpha   90.00
_cell.angle_beta   90.00
_cell.angle_gamma   90.00
#
_symmetry.space_group_name_H-M   'P 1'
#
loop_
_entity.id
_entity.type
_entity.pdbx_description
1 polymer ?
#
loop_
_entity_poly.entity_id
_entity_poly.type
_entity_poly.pdbx_seq_one_letter_code
_entity_poly.pdbx_strand_id
1 'polypeptide(L)'
;MTRFEERPSSCAPVHRDPYALWDGAYIFGSLSSAERRQYEAHLQGCASCRGAVSELSGMPALLRLLDRDDIVALGADQQLVPPLRPEVGPANQS
;
A
#
# COMPACT_ATOMS: atom_id res chain seq x y z
N MET A 1 32.34 -14.35 -18.29
CA MET A 1 31.00 -14.13 -18.86
C MET A 1 30.03 -14.57 -17.77
N THR A 2 29.39 -13.73 -16.95
CA THR A 2 28.82 -12.38 -17.10
C THR A 2 29.01 -11.60 -15.80
N ARG A 3 29.48 -10.36 -15.90
CA ARG A 3 29.56 -9.40 -14.80
C ARG A 3 28.14 -9.03 -14.40
N PHE A 4 27.79 -9.22 -13.13
CA PHE A 4 26.54 -8.72 -12.55
C PHE A 4 26.73 -7.21 -12.40
N GLU A 5 26.27 -6.43 -13.36
CA GLU A 5 26.28 -4.98 -13.25
C GLU A 5 25.20 -4.58 -12.23
N GLU A 6 25.64 -4.25 -11.01
CA GLU A 6 24.84 -3.52 -10.04
C GLU A 6 24.28 -2.27 -10.72
N ARG A 7 22.97 -2.28 -10.99
CA ARG A 7 22.22 -1.08 -11.36
C ARG A 7 22.43 -0.06 -10.26
N PRO A 8 22.88 1.18 -10.56
CA PRO A 8 22.96 2.21 -9.55
C PRO A 8 21.56 2.45 -8.99
N SER A 9 21.35 2.08 -7.73
CA SER A 9 20.24 2.55 -6.90
C SER A 9 20.40 4.05 -6.73
N SER A 10 19.96 4.82 -7.73
CA SER A 10 19.83 6.26 -7.59
C SER A 10 18.65 6.50 -6.65
N CYS A 11 18.96 6.73 -5.37
CA CYS A 11 18.06 7.35 -4.41
C CYS A 11 17.97 8.85 -4.73
N ALA A 12 17.53 9.18 -5.96
CA ALA A 12 17.10 10.53 -6.26
C ALA A 12 15.83 10.79 -5.44
N PRO A 13 15.65 11.97 -4.82
CA PRO A 13 14.38 12.33 -4.23
C PRO A 13 13.38 12.47 -5.37
N VAL A 14 12.68 11.38 -5.69
CA VAL A 14 11.49 11.43 -6.53
C VAL A 14 10.54 12.35 -5.79
N HIS A 15 10.13 13.46 -6.40
CA HIS A 15 9.09 14.32 -5.84
C HIS A 15 7.85 13.44 -5.69
N ARG A 16 7.67 12.92 -4.48
CA ARG A 16 6.67 11.90 -4.21
C ARG A 16 5.36 12.64 -4.10
N ASP A 17 4.50 12.41 -5.09
CA ASP A 17 3.11 12.80 -5.03
C ASP A 17 2.53 12.34 -3.67
N PRO A 18 1.98 13.24 -2.84
CA PRO A 18 1.44 12.88 -1.53
C PRO A 18 0.31 11.84 -1.63
N TYR A 19 -0.32 11.71 -2.80
CA TYR A 19 -1.39 10.76 -3.06
C TYR A 19 -0.91 9.38 -3.56
N ALA A 20 0.40 9.20 -3.77
CA ALA A 20 0.96 7.96 -4.32
C ALA A 20 0.69 6.71 -3.47
N LEU A 21 0.41 6.86 -2.17
CA LEU A 21 0.15 5.74 -1.24
C LEU A 21 -1.34 5.57 -0.92
N TRP A 22 -2.22 6.31 -1.60
CA TRP A 22 -3.66 6.33 -1.31
C TRP A 22 -4.47 5.36 -2.18
N ASP A 23 -3.85 4.77 -3.20
CA ASP A 23 -4.45 3.82 -4.14
C ASP A 23 -5.08 2.60 -3.43
N GLY A 24 -4.35 1.95 -2.53
CA GLY A 24 -4.85 0.83 -1.75
C GLY A 24 -5.98 1.23 -0.81
N ALA A 25 -5.79 2.29 -0.03
CA ALA A 25 -6.81 2.80 0.88
C ALA A 25 -8.09 3.23 0.15
N TYR A 26 -7.96 3.77 -1.07
CA TYR A 26 -9.08 4.13 -1.93
C TYR A 26 -9.87 2.89 -2.38
N ILE A 27 -9.17 1.86 -2.88
CA ILE A 27 -9.78 0.61 -3.36
C ILE A 27 -10.44 -0.19 -2.24
N PHE A 28 -9.79 -0.28 -1.07
CA PHE A 28 -10.32 -1.00 0.09
C PHE A 28 -11.28 -0.18 0.95
N GLY A 29 -11.56 1.07 0.57
CA GLY A 29 -12.53 1.93 1.25
C GLY A 29 -12.10 2.39 2.65
N SER A 30 -10.79 2.44 2.92
CA SER A 30 -10.23 2.89 4.20
C SER A 30 -10.07 4.42 4.29
N LEU A 31 -10.18 5.14 3.18
CA LEU A 31 -10.19 6.61 3.18
C LEU A 31 -11.49 7.16 3.77
N SER A 32 -11.38 8.25 4.53
CA SER A 32 -12.54 9.05 4.92
C SER A 32 -13.23 9.67 3.71
N SER A 33 -14.48 10.10 3.86
CA SER A 33 -15.23 10.76 2.79
C SER A 33 -14.54 12.03 2.27
N ALA A 34 -13.79 12.74 3.11
CA ALA A 34 -13.05 13.94 2.71
C ALA A 34 -11.81 13.58 1.87
N GLU A 35 -11.01 12.63 2.36
CA GLU A 35 -9.82 12.12 1.66
C GLU A 35 -10.21 11.49 0.32
N ARG A 36 -11.31 10.73 0.27
CA ARG A 36 -11.80 10.16 -0.99
C ARG A 36 -12.06 11.21 -2.06
N ARG A 37 -12.77 12.30 -1.72
CA ARG A 37 -13.04 13.40 -2.66
C ARG A 37 -11.74 14.08 -3.11
N GLN A 38 -10.81 14.28 -2.18
CA GLN A 38 -9.50 14.86 -2.47
C GLN A 38 -8.71 13.99 -3.47
N TYR A 39 -8.72 12.68 -3.25
CA TYR A 39 -8.05 11.74 -4.14
C TYR A 39 -8.74 11.66 -5.51
N GLU A 40 -10.06 11.63 -5.57
CA GLU A 40 -10.81 11.63 -6.84
C GLU A 40 -10.55 12.89 -7.67
N ALA A 41 -10.42 14.06 -7.03
CA ALA A 41 -10.00 15.29 -7.71
C ALA A 41 -8.58 15.17 -8.29
N HIS A 42 -7.66 14.57 -7.54
CA HIS A 42 -6.29 14.30 -8.00
C HIS A 42 -6.26 13.29 -9.17
N LEU A 43 -7.08 12.24 -9.13
CA LEU A 43 -7.17 11.23 -10.19
C LEU A 43 -7.57 11.82 -11.55
N GLN A 44 -8.24 12.98 -11.60
CA GLN A 44 -8.52 13.66 -12.87
C GLN A 44 -7.24 14.15 -13.57
N GLY A 45 -6.25 14.59 -12.78
CA GLY A 45 -4.99 15.16 -13.29
C GLY A 45 -3.81 14.20 -13.37
N CYS A 46 -3.82 13.09 -12.64
CA CYS A 46 -2.64 12.22 -12.50
C CYS A 46 -2.83 10.85 -13.15
N ALA A 47 -2.15 10.63 -14.28
CA ALA A 47 -2.15 9.33 -14.98
C ALA A 47 -1.48 8.21 -14.16
N SER A 48 -0.44 8.55 -13.38
CA SER A 48 0.27 7.57 -12.53
C SER A 48 -0.65 6.98 -11.46
N CYS A 49 -1.39 7.83 -10.74
CA CYS A 49 -2.32 7.36 -9.71
C CYS A 49 -3.51 6.61 -10.30
N ARG A 50 -4.00 6.99 -11.50
CA ARG A 50 -5.00 6.18 -12.21
C ARG A 50 -4.47 4.79 -12.59
N GLY A 51 -3.20 4.70 -12.99
CA GLY A 51 -2.51 3.44 -13.26
C GLY A 51 -2.46 2.56 -12.01
N ALA A 52 -1.98 3.10 -10.90
CA ALA A 52 -1.92 2.39 -9.61
C ALA A 52 -3.29 1.88 -9.14
N VAL A 53 -4.34 2.70 -9.23
CA VAL A 53 -5.72 2.27 -8.93
C VAL A 53 -6.18 1.14 -9.86
N SER A 54 -5.85 1.22 -11.15
CA SER A 54 -6.21 0.19 -12.13
C SER A 54 -5.53 -1.15 -11.84
N GLU A 55 -4.28 -1.14 -11.39
CA GLU A 55 -3.53 -2.35 -10.99
C GLU A 55 -4.20 -3.06 -9.81
N LEU A 56 -4.78 -2.31 -8.86
CA LEU A 56 -5.41 -2.86 -7.65
C LEU A 56 -6.91 -3.13 -7.78
N SER A 57 -7.59 -2.62 -8.81
CA SER A 57 -9.06 -2.65 -8.94
C SER A 57 -9.67 -4.05 -8.93
N GLY A 58 -8.90 -5.09 -9.31
CA GLY A 58 -9.36 -6.48 -9.29
C GLY A 58 -9.30 -7.14 -7.90
N MET A 59 -8.49 -6.63 -6.97
CA MET A 59 -8.27 -7.28 -5.68
C MET A 59 -9.54 -7.42 -4.82
N PRO A 60 -10.41 -6.40 -4.67
CA PRO A 60 -11.62 -6.55 -3.88
C PRO A 60 -12.52 -7.68 -4.37
N ALA A 61 -12.60 -7.92 -5.68
CA ALA A 61 -13.39 -9.02 -6.23
C ALA A 61 -12.81 -10.39 -5.87
N LEU A 62 -11.47 -10.53 -5.90
CA LEU A 62 -10.79 -11.75 -5.45
C LEU A 62 -11.02 -12.01 -3.96
N LEU A 63 -10.96 -10.96 -3.13
CA LEU A 63 -11.20 -11.08 -1.69
C LEU A 63 -12.64 -11.48 -1.35
N ARG A 64 -13.62 -11.17 -2.22
CA ARG A 64 -15.01 -11.61 -2.05
C ARG A 64 -15.23 -13.10 -2.32
N LEU A 65 -14.26 -13.80 -2.89
CA LEU A 65 -14.33 -15.24 -3.09
C LEU A 65 -14.11 -16.02 -1.79
N LEU A 66 -13.49 -15.38 -0.79
CA LEU A 66 -13.28 -15.98 0.52
C LEU A 66 -14.53 -15.80 1.35
N ASP A 67 -15.04 -16.92 1.87
CA ASP A 67 -16.08 -16.88 2.89
C ASP A 67 -15.47 -16.82 4.31
N ARG A 68 -16.34 -16.85 5.32
CA ARG A 68 -15.90 -16.78 6.72
C ARG A 68 -15.10 -18.02 7.12
N ASP A 69 -15.48 -19.19 6.63
CA ASP A 69 -14.84 -20.46 7.01
C ASP A 69 -13.45 -20.54 6.38
N ASP A 70 -13.29 -20.06 5.14
CA ASP A 70 -11.97 -19.88 4.50
C ASP A 70 -11.06 -19.00 5.35
N ILE A 71 -11.56 -17.84 5.82
CA ILE A 71 -10.79 -16.91 6.64
C ILE A 71 -10.41 -17.54 7.99
N VAL A 72 -11.34 -18.27 8.63
CA VAL A 72 -11.07 -18.98 9.89
C VAL A 72 -10.02 -20.06 9.69
N ALA A 73 -10.08 -20.81 8.59
CA ALA A 73 -9.10 -21.84 8.25
C ALA A 73 -7.69 -21.26 8.05
N LEU A 74 -7.57 -20.06 7.44
CA LEU A 74 -6.28 -19.36 7.28
C LEU A 74 -5.66 -18.90 8.61
N GLY A 75 -6.48 -18.52 9.59
CA GLY A 75 -6.04 -18.04 10.89
C GLY A 75 -5.68 -19.13 11.90
N ALA A 76 -6.15 -20.37 11.67
CA ALA A 76 -5.96 -21.49 12.59
C ALA A 76 -4.49 -21.93 12.74
N ASP A 77 -3.63 -21.61 11.77
CA ASP A 77 -2.20 -21.97 11.74
C ASP A 77 -1.26 -20.79 12.10
N GLN A 78 -1.80 -19.57 12.29
CA GLN A 78 -1.01 -18.36 12.41
C GLN A 78 -0.97 -17.80 13.85
N GLN A 79 0.05 -18.17 14.62
CA GLN A 79 0.60 -17.25 15.63
C GLN A 79 1.46 -16.20 14.90
N LEU A 80 0.84 -15.34 14.09
CA LEU A 80 1.53 -14.30 13.30
C LEU A 80 1.24 -12.89 13.81
N VAL A 81 1.34 -12.66 15.12
CA VAL A 81 1.68 -11.32 15.60
C VAL A 81 3.20 -11.32 15.79
N PRO A 82 4.00 -10.90 14.79
CA PRO A 82 5.38 -10.49 15.08
C PRO A 82 5.33 -9.53 16.27
N PRO A 83 6.28 -9.60 17.23
CA PRO A 83 6.32 -8.62 18.30
C PRO A 83 6.24 -7.24 17.66
N LEU A 84 5.18 -6.49 18.00
CA LEU A 84 5.04 -5.11 17.57
C LEU A 84 6.35 -4.44 17.93
N ARG A 85 7.05 -3.91 16.91
CA ARG A 85 8.34 -3.26 17.14
C ARG A 85 8.11 -2.23 18.25
N PRO A 86 8.92 -2.20 19.31
CA PRO A 86 8.76 -1.19 20.34
C PRO A 86 8.72 0.18 19.65
N GLU A 87 7.73 0.98 20.04
CA GLU A 87 7.51 2.35 19.56
C GLU A 87 8.87 3.04 19.36
N VAL A 88 9.14 3.58 18.17
CA VAL A 88 10.33 4.42 17.95
C VAL A 88 10.12 5.69 18.77
N GLY A 89 10.51 5.65 20.04
CA GLY A 89 10.65 6.82 20.89
C GLY A 89 11.69 7.77 20.29
N PRO A 90 11.56 9.08 20.51
CA PRO A 90 12.45 10.06 19.89
C PRO A 90 13.89 9.70 20.22
N ALA A 91 14.71 9.56 19.17
CA ALA A 91 16.13 9.39 19.31
C ALA A 91 16.68 10.49 20.23
N ASN A 92 17.28 10.05 21.33
CA ASN A 92 18.10 10.83 22.24
C ASN A 92 18.94 11.85 21.46
N GLN A 93 18.64 13.13 21.66
CA GLN A 93 19.47 14.25 21.24
C GLN A 93 19.90 14.98 22.52
N SER A 94 21.01 14.51 23.07
CA SER A 94 21.81 15.20 24.09
C SER A 94 22.96 15.93 23.42
#